data_AF-A0A3P7NRS7-F1
#
_entry.id   AF-A0A3P7NRS7-F1
#
_cell.length_a   1.000
_cell.length_b   1.000
_cell.length_c   1.000
_cell.angle_alpha   90.00
_cell.angle_beta   90.00
_cell.angle_gamma   90.00
#
_symmetry.space_group_name_H-M   'P 1'
#
loop_
_entity.id
_entity.type
_entity.pdbx_description
1 polymer ?
#
loop_
_entity_poly.entity_id
_entity_poly.type
_entity_poly.pdbx_seq_one_letter_code
_entity_poly.pdbx_strand_id
1 'polypeptide(L)'
;MQKNLIITLLFSIFIALFAILNASAVPINFIFATVDISVALVILISASIGAIILYSMGAISKIKARKTIKEKDKVIETLNQELNELKLVKANMEVEMMHSKEQPTQYNTPIINQEEEIHE
;
A
#
# COMPACT_ATOMS: atom_id res chain seq x y z
N MET A 1 -7.79 19.56 11.44
CA MET A 1 -8.33 18.62 12.44
C MET A 1 -9.25 19.31 13.45
N GLN A 2 -8.83 20.41 14.08
CA GLN A 2 -9.64 21.13 15.08
C GLN A 2 -10.92 21.80 14.51
N LYS A 3 -10.88 22.34 13.28
CA LYS A 3 -12.06 22.91 12.61
C LYS A 3 -13.23 21.92 12.50
N ASN A 4 -12.93 20.65 12.21
CA ASN A 4 -13.95 19.61 12.07
C ASN A 4 -14.59 19.30 13.42
N LEU A 5 -13.81 19.30 14.51
CA LEU A 5 -14.34 19.11 15.87
C LEU A 5 -15.33 20.22 16.23
N ILE A 6 -14.96 21.48 15.97
CA ILE A 6 -15.81 22.65 16.25
C ILE A 6 -17.12 22.57 15.44
N ILE A 7 -17.03 22.24 14.14
CA ILE A 7 -18.21 22.09 13.27
C ILE A 7 -19.13 20.96 13.77
N THR A 8 -18.58 19.79 14.09
CA THR A 8 -19.38 18.66 14.61
C THR A 8 -20.03 19.00 15.95
N LEU A 9 -19.34 19.72 16.83
CA LEU A 9 -19.89 20.14 18.11
C LEU A 9 -21.07 21.10 17.92
N LEU A 10 -20.91 22.12 17.06
CA LEU A 10 -21.97 23.05 16.73
C LEU A 10 -23.17 22.34 16.11
N PHE A 11 -22.92 21.42 15.18
CA PHE A 11 -23.97 20.59 14.56
C PHE A 11 -24.69 19.68 15.57
N SER A 12 -23.96 19.11 16.53
CA SER A 12 -24.54 18.32 17.63
C SER A 12 -25.49 19.14 18.48
N ILE A 13 -25.15 20.40 18.78
CA ILE A 13 -26.04 21.33 19.48
C ILE A 13 -27.32 21.56 18.67
N PHE A 14 -27.21 21.78 17.35
CA PHE A 14 -28.38 21.90 16.48
C PHE A 14 -29.28 20.66 16.50
N ILE A 15 -28.70 19.45 16.44
CA ILE A 15 -29.45 18.19 16.56
C ILE A 15 -30.15 18.09 17.92
N ALA A 16 -29.44 18.41 19.00
CA ALA A 16 -30.02 18.37 20.35
C ALA A 16 -31.19 19.34 20.50
N LEU A 17 -31.06 20.56 19.98
CA LEU A 17 -32.15 21.53 19.92
C LEU A 17 -33.34 20.99 19.12
N PHE A 18 -33.09 20.40 17.94
CA PHE A 18 -34.14 19.79 17.13
C PHE A 18 -34.87 18.67 17.89
N ALA A 19 -34.14 17.83 18.62
CA ALA A 19 -34.72 16.75 19.42
C ALA A 19 -35.58 17.27 20.57
N ILE A 20 -35.14 18.32 21.29
CA ILE A 20 -35.89 18.94 22.38
C ILE A 20 -37.18 19.59 21.88
N LEU A 21 -37.09 20.36 20.79
CA LEU A 21 -38.26 21.05 20.22
C LEU A 21 -39.32 20.08 19.67
N ASN A 22 -38.90 18.86 19.32
CA ASN A 22 -39.77 17.81 18.81
C ASN A 22 -39.84 16.61 19.78
N ALA A 23 -39.70 16.86 21.09
CA ALA A 23 -39.70 15.84 22.14
C ALA A 23 -41.11 15.35 22.53
N SER A 24 -42.17 15.88 21.91
CA SER A 24 -43.54 15.44 22.15
C SER A 24 -43.70 13.95 21.86
N ALA A 25 -44.21 13.21 22.84
CA ALA A 25 -44.50 11.78 22.70
C ALA A 25 -45.71 11.60 21.78
N VAL A 26 -45.55 10.76 20.77
CA VAL A 26 -46.60 10.39 19.82
C VAL A 26 -46.61 8.86 19.73
N PRO A 27 -47.78 8.20 19.70
CA PRO A 27 -47.85 6.76 19.52
C PRO A 27 -47.27 6.37 18.16
N ILE A 28 -46.22 5.55 18.18
CA ILE A 28 -45.61 4.98 16.97
C ILE A 28 -45.86 3.48 16.96
N ASN A 29 -46.51 3.01 15.89
CA ASN A 29 -46.70 1.60 15.61
C ASN A 29 -45.44 1.03 14.94
N PHE A 30 -44.61 0.36 15.72
CA PHE A 30 -43.58 -0.52 15.17
C PHE A 30 -44.20 -1.85 14.74
N ILE A 31 -43.46 -2.63 13.95
CA ILE A 31 -43.93 -3.91 13.37
C ILE A 31 -44.51 -4.87 14.43
N PHE A 32 -43.99 -4.82 15.67
CA PHE A 32 -44.38 -5.73 16.76
C PHE A 32 -44.90 -5.04 18.02
N ALA A 33 -44.88 -3.71 18.10
CA ALA A 33 -45.26 -2.99 19.32
C ALA A 33 -45.65 -1.54 19.02
N THR A 34 -46.60 -1.01 19.77
CA THR A 34 -46.91 0.42 19.78
C THR A 34 -46.28 1.04 21.01
N VAL A 35 -45.49 2.09 20.83
CA VAL A 35 -44.80 2.77 21.93
C VAL A 35 -44.95 4.27 21.78
N ASP A 36 -45.26 4.96 22.88
CA ASP A 36 -45.27 6.41 22.95
C ASP A 36 -43.84 6.93 23.12
N ILE A 37 -43.29 7.47 22.04
CA ILE A 37 -41.93 7.99 22.01
C ILE A 37 -41.89 9.22 21.10
N SER A 38 -40.90 10.10 21.29
CA SER A 38 -40.76 11.25 20.40
C SER A 38 -40.30 10.80 19.01
N VAL A 39 -40.91 11.36 17.97
CA VAL A 39 -40.56 11.08 16.57
C VAL A 39 -39.10 11.44 16.30
N ALA A 40 -38.61 12.52 16.90
CA ALA A 40 -37.22 12.94 16.76
C ALA A 40 -36.24 11.89 17.29
N LEU A 41 -36.55 11.23 18.40
CA LEU A 41 -35.70 10.16 18.95
C LEU A 41 -35.67 8.93 18.04
N VAL A 42 -36.81 8.57 17.44
CA VAL A 42 -36.87 7.46 16.47
C VAL A 42 -36.01 7.76 15.25
N ILE A 43 -36.14 8.94 14.65
CA ILE A 43 -35.33 9.36 13.50
C ILE A 43 -33.84 9.34 13.86
N LEU A 44 -33.47 9.87 15.04
CA LEU A 44 -32.09 9.93 15.51
C LEU A 44 -31.49 8.53 15.64
N ILE A 45 -32.21 7.58 16.25
CA ILE A 45 -31.75 6.19 16.41
C ILE A 45 -31.61 5.50 15.05
N SER A 46 -32.62 5.60 14.18
CA SER A 46 -32.58 4.99 12.84
C SER A 46 -31.42 5.54 11.99
N ALA A 47 -31.23 6.86 11.99
CA ALA A 47 -30.12 7.50 11.28
C ALA A 47 -28.76 7.09 11.86
N SER A 48 -28.65 7.00 13.20
CA SER A 48 -27.43 6.56 13.88
C SER A 48 -27.04 5.13 13.50
N ILE A 49 -28.01 4.22 13.46
CA ILE A 49 -27.77 2.83 13.00
C ILE A 49 -27.29 2.82 11.55
N GLY A 50 -27.94 3.58 10.66
CA GLY A 50 -27.51 3.71 9.26
C GLY A 50 -26.08 4.24 9.13
N ALA A 51 -25.70 5.24 9.92
CA ALA A 51 -24.36 5.80 9.94
C ALA A 51 -23.31 4.78 10.42
N ILE A 52 -23.62 4.00 11.46
CA ILE A 52 -22.74 2.92 11.96
C ILE A 52 -22.51 1.87 10.87
N ILE A 53 -23.56 1.46 10.15
CA ILE A 53 -23.46 0.49 9.06
C ILE A 53 -22.56 1.04 7.94
N LEU A 54 -22.81 2.26 7.47
CA LEU A 54 -22.02 2.90 6.41
C LEU A 54 -20.55 3.07 6.81
N TYR A 55 -20.31 3.52 8.05
CA TYR A 55 -18.96 3.64 8.61
C TYR A 55 -18.23 2.29 8.62
N SER A 56 -18.92 1.24 9.10
CA SER A 56 -18.36 -0.11 9.15
C SER A 56 -18.01 -0.65 7.77
N MET A 57 -18.87 -0.43 6.78
CA MET A 57 -18.63 -0.84 5.39
C MET A 57 -17.42 -0.09 4.78
N GLY A 58 -17.28 1.20 5.09
CA GLY A 58 -16.11 1.99 4.73
C GLY A 58 -14.82 1.50 5.41
N ALA A 59 -14.88 1.08 6.67
CA ALA A 59 -13.73 0.56 7.40
C ALA A 59 -13.19 -0.75 6.78
N ILE A 60 -14.07 -1.68 6.40
CA ILE A 60 -13.68 -2.93 5.74
C ILE A 60 -12.94 -2.64 4.44
N SER A 61 -13.44 -1.70 3.63
CA SER A 61 -12.82 -1.31 2.36
C SER A 61 -11.41 -0.73 2.57
N LYS A 62 -11.23 0.10 3.61
CA LYS A 62 -9.92 0.65 3.99
C LYS A 62 -8.93 -0.44 4.43
N ILE A 63 -9.39 -1.46 5.14
CA ILE A 63 -8.54 -2.58 5.56
C ILE A 63 -8.05 -3.36 4.34
N LYS A 64 -8.95 -3.68 3.40
CA LYS A 64 -8.57 -4.35 2.14
C LYS A 64 -7.56 -3.52 1.34
N ALA A 65 -7.82 -2.23 1.17
CA ALA A 65 -6.91 -1.32 0.48
C ALA A 65 -5.52 -1.28 1.15
N ARG A 66 -5.46 -1.18 2.48
CA ARG A 66 -4.19 -1.22 3.23
C ARG A 66 -3.44 -2.55 3.02
N LYS A 67 -4.14 -3.67 2.96
CA LYS A 67 -3.52 -4.97 2.69
C LYS A 67 -2.92 -5.01 1.29
N THR A 68 -3.67 -4.57 0.28
CA THR A 68 -3.20 -4.50 -1.11
C THR A 68 -2.00 -3.56 -1.26
N ILE A 69 -1.99 -2.42 -0.57
CA ILE A 69 -0.83 -1.50 -0.56
C ILE A 69 0.40 -2.23 -0.02
N LYS A 70 0.29 -2.89 1.14
CA LYS A 70 1.41 -3.65 1.72
C LYS A 70 1.92 -4.77 0.81
N GLU A 71 1.03 -5.47 0.12
CA GLU A 71 1.40 -6.52 -0.84
C GLU A 71 2.16 -5.92 -2.03
N LYS A 72 1.68 -4.79 -2.56
CA LYS A 72 2.37 -4.06 -3.64
C LYS A 72 3.74 -3.52 -3.21
N ASP A 73 3.84 -2.99 -2.00
CA ASP A 73 5.11 -2.47 -1.46
C ASP A 73 6.17 -3.58 -1.38
N LYS A 74 5.77 -4.79 -0.95
CA LYS A 74 6.67 -5.96 -0.95
C LYS A 74 7.14 -6.36 -2.34
N VAL A 75 6.24 -6.36 -3.33
CA VAL A 75 6.59 -6.66 -4.72
C VAL A 75 7.59 -5.63 -5.25
N ILE A 76 7.36 -4.35 -4.97
CA ILE A 76 8.29 -3.27 -5.34
C ILE A 76 9.67 -3.48 -4.71
N GLU A 77 9.72 -3.88 -3.43
CA GLU A 77 10.98 -4.16 -2.74
C GLU A 77 11.74 -5.32 -3.40
N THR A 78 11.08 -6.43 -3.68
CA THR A 78 11.70 -7.59 -4.37
C THR A 78 12.20 -7.22 -5.77
N LEU A 79 11.39 -6.51 -6.57
CA LEU A 79 11.82 -6.07 -7.91
C LEU A 79 13.04 -5.14 -7.87
N ASN A 80 13.12 -4.27 -6.86
CA ASN A 80 14.28 -3.40 -6.67
C ASN A 80 15.54 -4.18 -6.29
N GLN A 81 15.40 -5.24 -5.49
CA GLN A 81 16.50 -6.15 -5.16
C GLN A 81 17.01 -6.87 -6.40
N GLU A 82 16.11 -7.50 -7.18
CA GLU A 82 16.46 -8.17 -8.44
C GLU A 82 17.12 -7.21 -9.43
N LEU A 83 16.60 -5.99 -9.59
CA LEU A 83 17.20 -4.98 -10.46
C LEU A 83 18.63 -4.61 -10.03
N ASN A 84 18.89 -4.53 -8.73
CA ASN A 84 20.23 -4.24 -8.23
C ASN A 84 21.19 -5.41 -8.46
N GLU A 85 20.74 -6.65 -8.25
CA GLU A 85 21.52 -7.86 -8.55
C GLU A 85 21.86 -7.95 -10.04
N LEU A 86 20.88 -7.77 -10.93
CA LEU A 86 21.11 -7.79 -12.38
C LEU A 86 22.09 -6.70 -12.83
N LYS A 87 22.00 -5.49 -12.26
CA LYS A 87 22.95 -4.40 -12.55
C LYS A 87 24.38 -4.77 -12.13
N LEU A 88 24.52 -5.43 -10.98
CA LEU A 88 25.81 -5.83 -10.44
C LEU A 88 26.44 -6.95 -11.28
N VAL A 89 25.64 -7.95 -11.69
CA VAL A 89 26.07 -8.99 -12.63
C VAL A 89 26.49 -8.39 -13.97
N LYS A 90 25.70 -7.47 -14.53
CA LYS A 90 26.02 -6.82 -15.80
C LYS A 90 27.32 -6.00 -15.72
N ALA A 91 27.52 -5.25 -14.64
CA ALA A 91 28.74 -4.49 -14.42
C ALA A 91 29.98 -5.41 -14.36
N ASN A 92 29.88 -6.52 -13.64
CA ASN A 92 30.97 -7.50 -13.57
C ASN A 92 31.26 -8.15 -14.93
N MET A 93 30.21 -8.45 -15.71
CA MET A 93 30.34 -9.03 -17.04
C MET A 93 30.96 -8.03 -18.05
N GLU A 94 30.63 -6.73 -17.96
CA GLU A 94 31.28 -5.68 -18.74
C GLU A 94 32.77 -5.53 -18.40
N VAL A 95 33.13 -5.64 -17.12
CA VAL A 95 34.54 -5.62 -16.66
C VAL A 95 35.31 -6.86 -17.18
N GLU A 96 34.70 -8.04 -17.13
CA GLU A 96 35.27 -9.28 -17.70
C GLU A 96 35.46 -9.20 -19.22
N MET A 97 34.50 -8.61 -19.93
CA MET A 97 34.60 -8.39 -21.38
C MET A 97 35.66 -7.35 -21.77
N MET A 98 35.98 -6.39 -20.89
CA MET A 98 37.12 -5.47 -21.09
C MET A 98 38.46 -6.19 -20.85
N HIS A 99 38.57 -7.00 -19.80
CA HIS A 99 39.79 -7.77 -19.51
C HIS A 99 40.11 -8.84 -20.57
N SER A 100 39.10 -9.41 -21.23
CA SER A 100 39.32 -10.39 -22.31
C SER A 100 39.86 -9.76 -23.61
N LYS A 101 39.77 -8.43 -23.79
CA LYS A 101 40.30 -7.72 -24.97
C LYS A 101 41.75 -7.24 -24.82
N GLU A 102 42.36 -7.38 -23.65
CA GLU A 102 43.71 -6.87 -23.35
C GLU A 102 44.80 -7.96 -23.21
N GLN A 103 44.52 -9.24 -23.49
CA GLN A 103 45.59 -10.24 -23.55
C GLN A 103 46.39 -10.09 -24.87
N PRO A 104 47.69 -9.74 -24.83
CA PRO A 104 48.51 -9.74 -26.02
C PRO A 104 48.81 -11.20 -26.39
N THR A 105 48.52 -11.58 -27.63
CA THR A 105 49.04 -12.79 -28.28
C THR A 105 50.54 -12.88 -28.04
N GLN A 106 50.98 -13.82 -27.22
CA GLN A 106 52.39 -14.19 -27.15
C GLN A 106 52.81 -14.74 -28.51
N TYR A 107 53.63 -13.98 -29.24
CA TYR A 107 54.34 -14.47 -30.41
C TYR A 107 55.48 -15.37 -29.92
N ASN A 108 55.27 -16.69 -30.03
CA ASN A 108 56.34 -17.65 -29.82
C ASN A 108 57.33 -17.55 -30.98
N THR A 109 58.48 -16.92 -30.75
CA THR A 109 59.63 -17.08 -31.64
C THR A 109 60.15 -18.52 -31.49
N PRO A 110 60.29 -19.30 -32.58
CA PRO A 110 60.89 -20.63 -32.50
C PRO A 110 62.33 -20.53 -32.00
N ILE A 111 62.67 -21.31 -30.97
CA ILE A 111 64.06 -21.51 -30.56
C ILE A 111 64.76 -22.27 -31.68
N ILE A 112 65.67 -21.61 -32.39
CA ILE A 112 66.60 -22.27 -33.29
C ILE A 112 67.67 -22.89 -32.40
N ASN A 113 67.59 -24.20 -32.19
CA ASN A 113 68.67 -24.95 -31.55
C ASN A 113 69.86 -25.00 -32.50
N GLN A 114 70.98 -24.43 -32.04
CA GLN A 114 72.31 -24.75 -32.55
C GLN A 114 72.66 -26.15 -32.02
N GLU A 115 72.64 -27.17 -32.87
CA GLU A 115 73.47 -28.39 -32.78
C GLU A 115 73.06 -29.35 -33.89
N GLU A 116 73.73 -29.26 -35.04
CA GLU A 116 74.06 -30.42 -35.87
C GLU A 116 75.20 -30.03 -36.80
N GLU A 117 76.42 -30.03 -36.25
CA GLU A 117 77.61 -30.18 -37.08
C GLU A 117 78.70 -30.90 -36.26
N ILE A 118 78.71 -32.23 -36.36
CA ILE A 118 79.93 -33.02 -36.20
C ILE A 118 79.91 -34.24 -37.12
N HIS A 119 80.92 -34.27 -38.00
CA HIS A 119 81.43 -35.36 -38.83
C HIS A 119 80.60 -35.67 -40.09
N GLU A 120 81.14 -35.56 -41.30
CA GLU A 120 82.39 -36.15 -41.82
C GLU A 120 83.08 -35.31 -42.92
#